data_AF-A0A956X1K9-F1
#
_entry.id   AF-A0A956X1K9-F1
#
_cell.length_a   1.000
_cell.length_b   1.000
_cell.length_c   1.000
_cell.angle_alpha   90.00
_cell.angle_beta   90.00
_cell.angle_gamma   90.00
#
_symmetry.space_group_name_H-M   'P 1'
#
loop_
_entity.id
_entity.type
_entity.pdbx_description
1 polymer ?
#
loop_
_entity_poly.entity_id
_entity_poly.type
_entity_poly.pdbx_seq_one_letter_code
_entity_poly.pdbx_strand_id
1 'polypeptide(L)' 'ICAGGPEAGDIGGLEQAERFRWLASPRSTAVQVSPVHTGLCHDPQAALDDLFARMVPL' A
#
# COMPACT_ATOMS: atom_id res chain seq x y z
N ILE A 1 4.41 -8.15 -1.57
CA ILE A 1 4.51 -7.34 -0.33
C ILE A 1 3.16 -7.24 0.39
N CYS A 2 2.12 -6.64 -0.20
CA CYS A 2 0.80 -6.49 0.47
C CYS A 2 0.18 -7.83 0.87
N ALA A 3 0.15 -8.80 -0.05
CA ALA A 3 -0.31 -10.16 0.21
C ALA A 3 0.57 -10.94 1.22
N GLY A 4 1.77 -10.45 1.54
CA GLY A 4 2.77 -11.19 2.32
C GLY A 4 3.34 -12.39 1.56
N GLY A 5 3.98 -13.30 2.29
CA GLY A 5 4.43 -14.60 1.78
C GLY A 5 5.88 -14.62 1.28
N PRO A 6 6.43 -15.83 1.07
CA PRO A 6 7.83 -16.02 0.71
C PRO A 6 8.18 -15.39 -0.65
N GLU A 7 7.21 -15.29 -1.55
CA GLU A 7 7.35 -14.64 -2.87
C GLU A 7 7.70 -13.14 -2.74
N ALA A 8 7.40 -12.53 -1.59
CA ALA A 8 7.66 -11.12 -1.32
C ALA A 8 9.01 -10.85 -0.63
N GLY A 9 9.89 -11.86 -0.57
CA GLY A 9 11.20 -11.80 0.10
C GLY A 9 11.08 -11.57 1.61
N ASP A 10 12.14 -11.08 2.23
CA ASP A 10 12.22 -10.90 3.70
C ASP A 10 11.09 -10.03 4.26
N ILE A 11 10.66 -9.00 3.52
CA ILE A 11 9.55 -8.12 3.90
C ILE A 11 8.23 -8.90 3.96
N GLY A 12 8.07 -9.93 3.12
CA GLY A 12 6.90 -10.80 3.10
C GLY A 12 6.67 -11.59 4.38
N GLY A 13 7.73 -11.83 5.17
CA GLY A 13 7.70 -12.55 6.43
C GLY A 13 7.39 -11.69 7.67
N LEU A 14 7.34 -10.36 7.53
CA LEU A 14 6.99 -9.45 8.63
C LEU A 14 5.48 -9.51 8.92
N GLU A 15 5.07 -9.07 10.11
CA GLU A 15 3.64 -8.93 10.44
C GLU A 15 2.95 -7.88 9.55
N GLN A 16 1.64 -8.00 9.35
CA GLN A 16 0.91 -7.13 8.42
C GLN A 16 1.10 -5.63 8.72
N ALA A 17 1.10 -5.25 10.00
CA ALA A 17 1.30 -3.87 10.42
C ALA A 17 2.72 -3.35 10.11
N GLU A 18 3.73 -4.21 10.21
CA GLU A 18 5.12 -3.88 9.90
C GLU A 18 5.33 -3.74 8.39
N ARG A 19 4.73 -4.64 7.60
CA ARG A 19 4.72 -4.53 6.13
C ARG A 19 4.08 -3.23 5.67
N PHE A 20 2.94 -2.87 6.26
CA PHE A 20 2.26 -1.60 5.96
C PHE A 20 3.13 -0.40 6.32
N ARG A 21 3.78 -0.39 7.49
CA ARG A 21 4.69 0.68 7.91
C ARG A 21 5.89 0.83 6.99
N TRP A 22 6.45 -0.29 6.52
CA TRP A 22 7.53 -0.27 5.53
C TRP A 22 7.06 0.34 4.20
N LEU A 23 5.91 -0.12 3.70
CA LEU A 23 5.34 0.33 2.42
C LEU A 23 4.99 1.82 2.44
N ALA A 24 4.41 2.30 3.54
CA ALA A 24 4.00 3.67 3.73
C ALA A 24 5.13 4.59 4.26
N SER A 25 6.39 4.12 4.26
CA SER A 25 7.52 4.91 4.73
C SER A 25 7.77 6.11 3.79
N PRO A 26 7.75 7.37 4.29
CA PRO A 26 7.96 8.57 3.47
C PRO A 26 9.35 8.64 2.80
N ARG A 27 10.30 7.84 3.27
CA ARG A 27 11.66 7.77 2.73
C ARG A 27 11.87 6.56 1.80
N SER A 28 10.80 5.85 1.44
CA SER A 28 10.89 4.74 0.51
C SER A 28 11.37 5.24 -0.85
N THR A 29 12.46 4.63 -1.33
CA THR A 29 13.01 4.86 -2.67
C THR A 29 12.30 4.00 -3.73
N ALA A 30 11.53 3.00 -3.31
CA ALA A 30 10.73 2.16 -4.19
C ALA A 30 9.35 2.77 -4.47
N VAL A 31 8.71 3.38 -3.47
CA VAL A 31 7.39 4.00 -3.60
C VAL A 31 7.40 5.34 -2.87
N GLN A 32 7.22 6.45 -3.58
CA GLN A 32 7.09 7.78 -3.00
C GLN A 32 5.64 8.03 -2.58
N VAL A 33 5.31 7.64 -1.34
CA VAL A 33 3.96 7.76 -0.80
C VAL A 33 3.68 9.16 -0.21
N SER A 34 2.42 9.58 -0.27
CA SER A 34 1.92 10.73 0.49
C SER A 34 1.77 10.38 1.99
N PRO A 35 1.50 11.36 2.88
CA PRO A 35 1.08 11.06 4.24
C PRO A 35 -0.11 10.10 4.28
N VAL A 36 -0.16 9.27 5.33
CA VAL A 36 -1.25 8.33 5.56
C VAL A 36 -2.45 9.10 6.12
N HIS A 37 -3.61 8.91 5.50
CA HIS A 37 -4.88 9.49 5.95
C HIS A 37 -5.87 8.37 6.25
N THR A 38 -6.23 8.19 7.52
CA THR A 38 -7.19 7.18 7.96
C THR A 38 -8.62 7.75 8.00
N GLY A 39 -9.62 6.88 7.87
CA GLY A 39 -11.04 7.27 8.02
C GLY A 39 -11.65 8.02 6.84
N LEU A 40 -10.93 8.22 5.73
CA LEU A 40 -11.46 8.86 4.51
C LEU A 40 -12.29 7.92 3.63
N CYS A 41 -12.31 6.63 3.95
CA CYS A 41 -12.95 5.61 3.15
C CYS A 41 -13.50 4.50 4.06
N HIS A 42 -14.71 4.03 3.76
CA HIS A 42 -15.34 2.89 4.45
C HIS A 42 -15.20 1.57 3.67
N ASP A 43 -14.98 1.65 2.36
CA ASP A 43 -14.70 0.50 1.49
C ASP A 43 -13.38 0.73 0.73
N PRO A 44 -12.27 0.14 1.20
CA PRO A 44 -10.95 0.33 0.59
C PRO A 44 -10.86 -0.18 -0.85
N GLN A 45 -11.62 -1.22 -1.19
CA GLN A 45 -11.55 -1.81 -2.53
C GLN A 45 -12.21 -0.88 -3.55
N ALA A 46 -13.44 -0.41 -3.25
CA ALA A 46 -14.14 0.52 -4.13
C ALA A 46 -13.37 1.84 -4.32
N ALA A 47 -12.74 2.34 -3.25
CA ALA A 47 -11.92 3.55 -3.33
C ALA A 47 -10.68 3.34 -4.20
N LEU A 48 -10.02 2.19 -4.11
CA LEU A 48 -8.86 1.85 -4.95
C LEU A 48 -9.25 1.77 -6.43
N ASP A 49 -10.38 1.13 -6.73
CA ASP A 49 -10.84 0.95 -8.10
C ASP A 49 -11.16 2.31 -8.77
N ASP A 50 -11.86 3.21 -8.06
CA ASP A 50 -12.13 4.58 -8.54
C ASP A 50 -10.84 5.38 -8.78
N LEU A 51 -9.92 5.34 -7.81
CA LEU A 51 -8.64 6.03 -7.91
C LEU A 51 -7.81 5.53 -9.09
N PHE A 52 -7.76 4.22 -9.31
CA PHE A 52 -7.02 3.62 -10.41
C PHE A 52 -7.59 4.05 -11.76
N ALA A 53 -8.91 3.96 -11.94
CA ALA A 53 -9.58 4.38 -13.16
C ALA A 53 -9.36 5.87 -13.49
N ARG A 54 -9.26 6.72 -12.47
CA ARG A 54 -9.07 8.17 -12.63
C ARG A 54 -7.63 8.60 -12.86
N MET A 55 -6.67 7.92 -12.25
CA MET A 55 -5.27 8.37 -12.20
C MET A 55 -4.33 7.59 -13.12
N VAL A 56 -4.74 6.40 -13.59
CA VAL A 56 -3.95 5.60 -14.52
C VAL A 56 -4.65 5.62 -15.88
N PRO A 57 -4.25 6.51 -16.79
CA PRO A 57 -4.75 6.49 -18.15
C PRO A 57 -4.30 5.22 -18.89
N LEU A 58 -5.13 4.74 -19.81
CA LEU A 58 -4.83 3.62 -20.71
C LEU A 58 -3.72 3.94 -21.70
#